data_AF-A0A928PMW7-F1
#
_entry.id   AF-A0A928PMW7-F1
#
_cell.length_a   1.000
_cell.length_b   1.000
_cell.length_c   1.000
_cell.angle_alpha   90.00
_cell.angle_beta   90.00
_cell.angle_gamma   90.00
#
_symmetry.space_group_name_H-M   'P 1'
#
loop_
_entity.id
_entity.type
_entity.pdbx_description
1 polymer ?
#
loop_
_entity_poly.entity_id
_entity_poly.type
_entity_poly.pdbx_seq_one_letter_code
_entity_poly.pdbx_strand_id
1 'polypeptide(L)'
;MNYRFVYNSYEESRKRGVFLDISNAQIKENIAQNLKNLRETYNLTQKNVSDTLGIDAASYRNWENKRSVPSVSALFEIAKIYKISINQLCGIEVNGGGSYLLMSPNQFNKDIYGENKITDLDAYEKQLIMKIRRLTNDDKRKVGECINELLKTEE
;
A
#
# COMPACT_ATOMS: atom_id res chain seq x y z
N MET A 1 14.26 18.53 -3.06
CA MET A 1 14.56 17.10 -2.79
C MET A 1 15.37 16.58 -3.98
N ASN A 2 16.59 16.09 -3.76
CA ASN A 2 17.57 15.86 -4.84
C ASN A 2 17.37 14.46 -5.44
N TYR A 3 16.99 14.38 -6.72
CA TYR A 3 16.65 13.13 -7.43
C TYR A 3 17.71 12.03 -7.29
N ARG A 4 18.98 12.43 -7.18
CA ARG A 4 20.13 11.53 -7.04
C ARG A 4 20.16 10.77 -5.70
N PHE A 5 19.62 11.36 -4.64
CA PHE A 5 19.57 10.73 -3.32
C PHE A 5 18.47 9.66 -3.25
N VAL A 6 17.30 9.95 -3.85
CA VAL A 6 16.18 9.01 -3.96
C VAL A 6 16.60 7.79 -4.79
N TYR A 7 17.27 8.00 -5.92
CA TYR A 7 17.75 6.92 -6.79
C TYR A 7 18.76 5.99 -6.10
N ASN A 8 19.72 6.57 -5.36
CA ASN A 8 20.72 5.78 -4.64
C ASN A 8 20.10 4.92 -3.52
N SER A 9 19.11 5.45 -2.79
CA SER A 9 18.38 4.69 -1.76
C SER A 9 17.55 3.53 -2.35
N TYR A 10 17.09 3.69 -3.60
CA TYR A 10 16.35 2.67 -4.35
C TYR A 10 17.24 1.48 -4.72
N GLU A 11 18.43 1.76 -5.25
CA GLU A 11 19.42 0.75 -5.62
C GLU A 11 19.96 -0.02 -4.39
N GLU A 12 20.15 0.66 -3.26
CA GLU A 12 20.55 -0.01 -2.02
C GLU A 12 19.46 -0.90 -1.43
N SER A 13 18.20 -0.51 -1.56
CA SER A 13 17.05 -1.30 -1.08
C SER A 13 16.81 -2.55 -1.94
N ARG A 14 17.05 -2.45 -3.26
CA ARG A 14 17.09 -3.59 -4.18
C ARG A 14 18.10 -4.66 -3.77
N LYS A 15 19.32 -4.24 -3.39
CA LYS A 15 20.38 -5.15 -2.95
C LYS A 15 20.05 -5.89 -1.64
N ARG A 16 19.15 -5.36 -0.81
CA ARG A 16 18.75 -5.94 0.49
C ARG A 16 17.56 -6.91 0.42
N GLY A 17 16.98 -7.15 -0.76
CA GLY A 17 15.88 -8.12 -0.93
C GLY A 17 14.55 -7.72 -0.28
N VAL A 18 14.35 -6.42 0.00
CA VAL A 18 13.15 -5.87 0.68
C VAL A 18 12.07 -5.39 -0.31
N PHE A 19 12.28 -5.54 -1.61
CA PHE A 19 11.33 -5.16 -2.64
C PHE A 19 10.82 -6.39 -3.38
N LEU A 20 9.50 -6.50 -3.53
CA LEU A 20 8.89 -7.46 -4.45
C LEU A 20 9.33 -7.11 -5.87
N ASP A 21 10.32 -7.82 -6.41
CA ASP A 21 10.73 -7.73 -7.81
C ASP A 21 9.66 -8.38 -8.73
N ILE A 22 8.41 -7.93 -8.64
CA ILE A 22 7.40 -8.28 -9.64
C ILE A 22 7.73 -7.47 -10.90
N SER A 23 8.31 -8.13 -11.89
CA SER A 23 8.59 -7.50 -13.17
C SER A 23 7.32 -6.95 -13.82
N ASN A 24 7.44 -5.90 -14.64
CA ASN A 24 6.31 -5.38 -15.43
C ASN A 24 5.64 -6.47 -16.29
N ALA A 25 6.42 -7.46 -16.76
CA ALA A 25 5.91 -8.62 -17.48
C ALA A 25 5.01 -9.49 -16.58
N GLN A 26 5.41 -9.72 -15.33
CA GLN A 26 4.63 -10.48 -14.37
C GLN A 26 3.35 -9.73 -13.95
N ILE A 27 3.41 -8.41 -13.73
CA ILE A 27 2.20 -7.60 -13.46
C ILE A 27 1.19 -7.74 -14.61
N LYS A 28 1.68 -7.64 -15.85
CA LYS A 28 0.84 -7.81 -17.04
C LYS A 28 0.20 -9.19 -17.11
N GLU A 29 0.95 -10.25 -16.80
CA GLU A 29 0.45 -11.62 -16.72
C GLU A 29 -0.66 -11.76 -15.66
N ASN A 30 -0.41 -11.23 -14.46
CA ASN A 30 -1.34 -11.27 -13.34
C ASN A 30 -2.66 -10.55 -13.67
N ILE A 31 -2.60 -9.35 -14.24
CA ILE A 31 -3.79 -8.60 -14.63
C ILE A 31 -4.63 -9.41 -15.62
N ALA A 32 -4.01 -9.95 -16.68
CA ALA A 32 -4.71 -10.73 -17.70
C ALA A 32 -5.43 -11.95 -17.10
N GLN A 33 -4.74 -12.70 -16.24
CA GLN A 33 -5.30 -13.87 -15.59
C GLN A 33 -6.43 -13.52 -14.60
N ASN A 34 -6.24 -12.47 -13.80
CA ASN A 34 -7.22 -12.03 -12.82
C ASN A 34 -8.49 -11.50 -13.47
N LEU A 35 -8.39 -10.75 -14.59
CA LEU A 35 -9.55 -10.31 -15.35
C LEU A 35 -10.40 -11.49 -15.82
N LYS A 36 -9.75 -12.51 -16.36
CA LYS A 36 -10.41 -13.74 -16.81
C LYS A 36 -11.08 -14.47 -15.65
N ASN A 37 -10.35 -14.68 -14.56
CA ASN A 37 -10.85 -15.38 -13.38
C ASN A 37 -12.05 -14.67 -12.74
N LEU A 38 -11.97 -13.34 -12.57
CA LEU A 38 -13.04 -12.53 -12.01
C LEU A 38 -14.29 -12.60 -12.92
N ARG A 39 -14.10 -12.41 -14.22
CA ARG A 39 -15.19 -12.51 -15.19
C ARG A 39 -15.88 -13.88 -15.11
N GLU A 40 -15.12 -14.96 -15.08
CA GLU A 40 -15.65 -16.33 -15.00
C GLU A 40 -16.33 -16.62 -13.65
N THR A 41 -15.77 -16.13 -12.54
CA THR A 41 -16.37 -16.24 -11.19
C THR A 41 -17.74 -15.55 -11.13
N TYR A 42 -17.89 -14.43 -11.82
CA TYR A 42 -19.16 -13.70 -11.91
C TYR A 42 -20.06 -14.18 -13.05
N ASN A 43 -19.70 -15.26 -13.76
CA ASN A 43 -20.43 -15.82 -14.91
C ASN A 43 -20.71 -14.80 -16.05
N LEU A 44 -19.75 -13.90 -16.31
CA LEU A 44 -19.87 -12.86 -17.32
C LEU A 44 -19.16 -13.26 -18.63
N THR A 45 -19.67 -12.80 -19.77
CA THR A 45 -18.95 -12.88 -21.05
C THR A 45 -18.02 -11.68 -21.22
N GLN A 46 -17.01 -11.78 -22.10
CA GLN A 46 -16.12 -10.64 -22.41
C GLN A 46 -16.92 -9.42 -22.88
N LYS A 47 -18.01 -9.66 -23.63
CA LYS A 47 -18.95 -8.63 -24.09
C LYS A 47 -19.69 -7.96 -22.92
N ASN A 48 -20.18 -8.74 -21.95
CA ASN A 48 -20.87 -8.14 -20.79
C ASN A 48 -19.96 -7.18 -20.02
N VAL A 49 -18.69 -7.55 -19.83
CA VAL A 49 -17.73 -6.69 -19.11
C VAL A 49 -17.36 -5.46 -19.93
N SER A 50 -17.12 -5.62 -21.24
CA SER A 50 -16.82 -4.48 -22.12
C SER A 50 -17.97 -3.48 -22.20
N ASP A 51 -19.21 -3.98 -22.30
CA ASP A 51 -20.41 -3.14 -22.34
C ASP A 51 -20.57 -2.38 -21.01
N THR A 52 -20.31 -3.02 -19.88
CA THR A 52 -20.34 -2.39 -18.54
C THR A 52 -19.28 -1.32 -18.39
N LEU A 53 -18.09 -1.54 -18.96
CA LEU A 53 -16.97 -0.59 -18.92
C LEU A 53 -17.08 0.52 -19.97
N GLY A 54 -18.03 0.43 -20.91
CA GLY A 54 -18.15 1.37 -22.03
C GLY A 54 -16.95 1.33 -22.99
N ILE A 55 -16.34 0.16 -23.18
CA ILE A 55 -15.19 -0.04 -24.07
C ILE A 55 -15.51 -1.06 -25.18
N ASP A 56 -14.69 -1.06 -26.23
CA ASP A 56 -14.79 -2.09 -27.27
C ASP A 56 -14.44 -3.49 -26.75
N ALA A 57 -15.19 -4.51 -27.18
CA ALA A 57 -14.99 -5.90 -26.77
C ALA A 57 -13.61 -6.45 -27.17
N ALA A 58 -13.02 -5.97 -28.28
CA ALA A 58 -11.67 -6.37 -28.67
C ALA A 58 -10.61 -5.82 -27.71
N SER A 59 -10.82 -4.63 -27.12
CA SER A 59 -9.95 -4.09 -26.07
C SER A 59 -9.93 -4.99 -24.85
N TYR A 60 -11.10 -5.37 -24.33
CA TYR A 60 -11.19 -6.27 -23.18
C TYR A 60 -10.58 -7.66 -23.48
N ARG A 61 -10.86 -8.20 -24.67
CA ARG A 61 -10.25 -9.45 -25.15
C ARG A 61 -8.72 -9.34 -25.24
N ASN A 62 -8.18 -8.20 -25.69
CA ASN A 62 -6.74 -8.00 -25.78
C ASN A 62 -6.08 -7.94 -24.40
N TRP A 63 -6.79 -7.47 -23.36
CA TRP A 63 -6.30 -7.49 -21.98
C TRP A 63 -6.19 -8.92 -21.45
N GLU A 64 -7.25 -9.74 -21.56
CA GLU A 64 -7.22 -11.15 -21.13
C GLU A 64 -6.18 -11.99 -21.90
N ASN A 65 -5.88 -11.61 -23.14
CA ASN A 65 -4.87 -12.29 -23.98
C ASN A 65 -3.47 -11.65 -23.92
N LYS A 66 -3.22 -10.73 -22.97
CA LYS A 66 -1.90 -10.10 -22.76
C LYS A 66 -1.36 -9.35 -23.98
N ARG A 67 -2.22 -8.97 -24.93
CA ARG A 67 -1.84 -8.19 -26.13
C ARG A 67 -1.69 -6.72 -25.80
N SER A 68 -2.46 -6.23 -24.83
CA SER A 68 -2.37 -4.88 -24.29
C SER A 68 -2.68 -4.91 -22.79
N VAL A 69 -2.57 -3.77 -22.12
CA VAL A 69 -2.88 -3.61 -20.69
C VAL A 69 -3.96 -2.54 -20.54
N PRO A 70 -4.86 -2.66 -19.56
CA PRO A 70 -5.81 -1.60 -19.27
C PRO A 70 -5.08 -0.31 -18.85
N SER A 71 -5.68 0.84 -19.15
CA SER A 71 -5.20 2.12 -18.60
C SER A 71 -5.41 2.15 -17.08
N VAL A 72 -4.71 3.06 -16.39
CA VAL A 72 -4.91 3.27 -14.94
C VAL A 72 -6.38 3.52 -14.62
N SER A 73 -7.07 4.37 -15.38
CA SER A 73 -8.49 4.63 -15.19
C SER A 73 -9.35 3.38 -15.35
N ALA A 74 -9.07 2.55 -16.36
CA ALA A 74 -9.79 1.29 -16.56
C ALA A 74 -9.57 0.31 -15.40
N LEU A 75 -8.34 0.23 -14.86
CA LEU A 75 -8.05 -0.59 -13.68
C LEU A 75 -8.91 -0.20 -12.48
N PHE A 76 -9.11 1.10 -12.23
CA PHE A 76 -9.99 1.58 -11.15
C PHE A 76 -11.45 1.19 -11.37
N GLU A 77 -11.98 1.32 -12.58
CA GLU A 77 -13.36 0.94 -12.87
C GLU A 77 -13.57 -0.58 -12.74
N ILE A 78 -12.63 -1.39 -13.22
CA ILE A 78 -12.63 -2.84 -13.05
C ILE A 78 -12.62 -3.21 -11.55
N ALA A 79 -11.75 -2.57 -10.77
CA ALA A 79 -11.65 -2.77 -9.33
C ALA A 79 -12.98 -2.47 -8.61
N LYS A 80 -13.70 -1.41 -9.03
CA LYS A 80 -15.03 -1.07 -8.51
C LYS A 80 -16.08 -2.13 -8.88
N ILE A 81 -16.14 -2.57 -10.14
CA ILE A 81 -17.10 -3.57 -10.63
C ILE A 81 -16.99 -4.86 -9.81
N TYR A 82 -15.76 -5.34 -9.62
CA TYR A 82 -15.50 -6.60 -8.92
C TYR A 82 -15.32 -6.44 -7.40
N LYS A 83 -15.37 -5.21 -6.88
CA LYS A 83 -15.18 -4.87 -5.46
C LYS A 83 -13.88 -5.41 -4.86
N ILE A 84 -12.78 -5.25 -5.60
CA ILE A 84 -11.43 -5.65 -5.17
C ILE A 84 -10.49 -4.45 -5.16
N SER A 85 -9.35 -4.59 -4.49
CA SER A 85 -8.26 -3.60 -4.59
C SER A 85 -7.50 -3.72 -5.90
N ILE A 86 -6.84 -2.63 -6.33
CA ILE A 86 -5.92 -2.66 -7.48
C ILE A 86 -4.77 -3.64 -7.23
N ASN A 87 -4.30 -3.78 -6.00
CA ASN A 87 -3.24 -4.72 -5.67
C ASN A 87 -3.69 -6.17 -5.96
N GLN A 88 -4.91 -6.53 -5.55
CA GLN A 88 -5.49 -7.83 -5.88
C GLN A 88 -5.64 -8.01 -7.39
N LEU A 89 -6.13 -6.98 -8.10
CA LEU A 89 -6.26 -7.04 -9.56
C LEU A 89 -4.92 -7.23 -10.27
N CYS A 90 -3.86 -6.56 -9.81
CA CYS A 90 -2.51 -6.66 -10.34
C CYS A 90 -1.74 -7.89 -9.85
N GLY A 91 -2.33 -8.72 -8.98
CA GLY A 91 -1.65 -9.86 -8.36
C GLY A 91 -0.42 -9.45 -7.55
N ILE A 92 -0.47 -8.28 -6.93
CA ILE A 92 0.58 -7.80 -6.03
C ILE A 92 0.20 -8.25 -4.63
N GLU A 93 0.76 -9.40 -4.22
CA GLU A 93 0.67 -9.83 -2.83
C GLU A 93 1.58 -8.97 -1.98
N VAL A 94 0.98 -8.22 -1.07
CA VAL A 94 1.71 -7.49 -0.05
C VAL A 94 2.11 -8.49 1.03
N ASN A 95 3.11 -9.32 0.76
CA ASN A 95 3.59 -10.29 1.74
C ASN A 95 4.30 -9.57 2.88
N GLY A 96 3.53 -9.34 3.94
CA GLY A 96 3.98 -8.87 5.25
C GLY A 96 3.80 -7.37 5.45
N GLY A 97 2.64 -6.93 5.98
CA GLY A 97 2.44 -5.65 6.70
C GLY A 97 2.88 -4.35 5.99
N GLY A 98 3.40 -4.45 4.78
CA GLY A 98 4.02 -3.41 4.03
C GLY A 98 2.95 -2.74 3.22
N SER A 99 2.09 -1.96 3.88
CA SER A 99 1.51 -0.80 3.21
C SER A 99 2.60 -0.25 2.30
N TYR A 100 2.31 0.04 1.03
CA TYR A 100 3.17 0.92 0.26
C TYR A 100 3.38 2.14 1.16
N LEU A 101 4.51 2.17 1.86
CA LEU A 101 4.95 3.33 2.60
C LEU A 101 5.25 4.29 1.46
N LEU A 102 4.22 5.03 1.02
CA LEU A 102 4.41 6.44 0.72
C LEU A 102 5.36 6.88 1.80
N MET A 103 6.62 7.10 1.43
CA MET A 103 7.69 7.41 2.36
C MET A 103 7.10 8.42 3.33
N SER A 104 6.74 7.96 4.54
CA SER A 104 6.45 8.90 5.59
C SER A 104 7.78 9.61 5.75
N PRO A 105 7.85 10.95 5.65
CA PRO A 105 9.11 11.67 5.76
C PRO A 105 9.88 11.38 7.05
N ASN A 106 9.28 10.64 7.99
CA ASN A 106 9.92 10.16 9.19
C ASN A 106 10.60 8.81 9.00
N GLN A 107 11.92 8.86 8.76
CA GLN A 107 12.89 7.83 9.14
C GLN A 107 12.97 7.57 10.67
N PHE A 108 11.91 7.86 11.43
CA PHE A 108 11.85 7.77 12.90
C PHE A 108 11.14 6.50 13.40
N ASN A 109 11.25 5.38 12.68
CA ASN A 109 10.66 4.09 13.09
C ASN A 109 11.65 3.17 13.85
N LYS A 110 12.80 3.70 14.26
CA LYS A 110 13.41 3.31 15.53
C LYS A 110 13.14 4.48 16.46
N ASP A 111 12.38 4.25 17.52
CA ASP A 111 12.28 5.23 18.59
C ASP A 111 13.66 5.37 19.26
N ILE A 112 13.83 6.44 20.05
CA ILE A 112 15.10 6.78 20.71
C ILE A 112 15.55 5.67 21.69
N TYR A 113 14.69 4.68 21.98
CA TYR A 113 14.83 3.75 23.11
C TYR A 113 14.75 2.24 22.79
N GLY A 114 14.58 1.75 21.55
CA GLY A 114 14.84 0.32 21.29
C GLY A 114 14.18 -0.35 20.09
N GLU A 115 13.83 -1.64 20.29
CA GLU A 115 13.28 -2.57 19.28
C GLU A 115 11.77 -2.41 19.04
N ASN A 116 11.09 -1.59 19.86
CA ASN A 116 9.66 -1.36 19.74
C ASN A 116 9.37 -0.51 18.50
N LYS A 117 8.54 -1.02 17.59
CA LYS A 117 8.12 -0.27 16.41
C LYS A 117 6.84 0.48 16.73
N ILE A 118 6.68 1.68 16.18
CA ILE A 118 5.43 2.45 16.21
C ILE A 118 4.24 1.63 15.63
N THR A 119 4.52 0.61 14.80
CA THR A 119 3.50 -0.30 14.27
C THR A 119 2.92 -1.26 15.30
N ASP A 120 3.62 -1.49 16.41
CA ASP A 120 3.36 -2.61 17.32
C ASP A 120 2.61 -2.17 18.60
N LEU A 121 1.95 -1.01 18.55
CA LEU A 121 1.24 -0.43 19.69
C LEU A 121 0.08 -1.31 20.19
N ASP A 122 -0.01 -1.47 21.50
CA ASP A 122 -1.12 -2.14 22.16
C ASP A 122 -2.40 -1.25 22.19
N ALA A 123 -3.50 -1.81 22.73
CA ALA A 123 -4.77 -1.10 22.80
C ALA A 123 -4.73 0.14 23.71
N TYR A 124 -3.98 0.07 24.81
CA TYR A 124 -3.84 1.16 25.77
C TYR A 124 -2.98 2.30 25.21
N GLU A 125 -1.84 1.97 24.60
CA GLU A 125 -0.95 2.92 23.92
C GLU A 125 -1.68 3.65 22.79
N LYS A 126 -2.48 2.93 21.98
CA LYS A 126 -3.35 3.54 20.97
C LYS A 126 -4.34 4.54 21.57
N GLN A 127 -4.94 4.23 22.72
CA GLN A 127 -5.84 5.15 23.40
C GLN A 127 -5.12 6.41 23.90
N LEU A 128 -3.90 6.28 24.42
CA LEU A 128 -3.09 7.43 24.84
C LEU A 128 -2.77 8.35 23.65
N ILE A 129 -2.37 7.78 22.51
CA ILE A 129 -2.11 8.56 21.29
C ILE A 129 -3.36 9.29 20.83
N MET A 130 -4.53 8.63 20.85
CA MET A 130 -5.80 9.25 20.48
C MET A 130 -6.16 10.43 21.40
N LYS A 131 -5.88 10.30 22.71
CA LYS A 131 -6.07 11.39 23.67
C LYS A 131 -5.10 12.55 23.39
N ILE A 132 -3.81 12.27 23.19
CA ILE A 132 -2.79 13.28 22.89
C ILE A 132 -3.10 14.07 21.62
N ARG A 133 -3.61 13.42 20.56
CA ARG A 133 -3.96 14.09 19.30
C ARG A 133 -5.01 15.19 19.46
N ARG A 134 -5.85 15.10 20.50
CA ARG A 134 -6.92 16.07 20.80
C ARG A 134 -6.44 17.25 21.66
N LEU A 135 -5.23 17.19 22.20
CA LEU A 135 -4.70 18.22 23.09
C LEU A 135 -4.13 19.43 22.33
N THR A 136 -4.11 20.57 23.02
CA THR A 136 -3.38 21.78 22.59
C THR A 136 -1.87 21.54 22.65
N ASN A 137 -1.08 22.39 21.98
CA ASN A 137 0.38 22.28 22.04
C ASN A 137 0.94 22.52 23.44
N ASP A 138 0.32 23.39 24.23
CA ASP A 138 0.77 23.65 25.60
C ASP A 138 0.47 22.47 26.52
N ASP A 139 -0.69 21.83 26.38
CA ASP A 139 -1.01 20.65 27.19
C ASP A 139 -0.17 19.44 26.77
N LYS A 140 0.16 19.30 25.48
CA LYS A 140 1.13 18.29 25.02
C LYS A 140 2.51 18.49 25.67
N ARG A 141 2.95 19.74 25.84
CA ARG A 141 4.22 20.06 26.51
C ARG A 141 4.22 19.59 27.97
N LYS A 142 3.14 19.89 28.71
CA LYS A 142 2.96 19.43 30.10
C LYS A 142 2.97 17.91 30.22
N VAL A 143 2.31 17.21 29.29
CA VAL A 143 2.33 15.74 29.24
C VAL A 143 3.75 15.23 29.01
N GLY A 144 4.50 15.85 28.09
CA GLY A 144 5.90 15.50 27.84
C GLY A 144 6.80 15.72 29.06
N GLU A 145 6.61 16.82 29.79
CA GLU A 145 7.33 17.10 31.04
C GLU A 145 7.05 16.02 32.09
N CYS A 146 5.79 15.66 32.30
CA CYS A 146 5.39 14.61 33.24
C CYS A 146 5.99 13.23 32.88
N ILE A 147 5.98 12.86 31.59
CA ILE A 147 6.61 11.61 31.12
C ILE A 147 8.12 11.64 31.40
N ASN A 148 8.79 12.75 31.11
CA ASN A 148 10.22 12.88 31.37
C ASN A 148 10.57 12.80 32.86
N GLU A 149 9.71 13.30 33.74
CA GLU A 149 9.88 13.16 35.19
C GLU A 149 9.76 11.69 35.63
N LEU A 150 8.75 10.97 35.15
CA LEU A 150 8.57 9.54 35.45
C LEU A 150 9.75 8.69 34.96
N LEU A 151 10.28 8.98 33.76
CA LEU A 151 11.42 8.24 33.22
C LEU A 151 12.72 8.51 33.99
N LYS A 152 12.87 9.68 34.61
CA LYS A 152 14.04 10.00 35.46
C LYS A 152 14.00 9.32 36.83
N THR A 153 12.83 8.86 37.28
CA THR A 153 12.70 8.17 38.57
C THR A 153 13.11 6.70 38.52
N GLU A 154 13.50 6.20 37.34
CA GLU A 154 13.89 4.80 37.11
C GLU A 154 15.43 4.61 36.97
N GLU A 155 16.23 5.67 37.15
CA GLU A 155 17.70 5.65 37.30
C GLU A 155 18.13 5.85 38.76
#